data_AF-A0A378SRN2-F1
#
_entry.id   AF-A0A378SRN2-F1
#
_cell.length_a   1.000
_cell.length_b   1.000
_cell.length_c   1.000
_cell.angle_alpha   90.00
_cell.angle_beta   90.00
_cell.angle_gamma   90.00
#
_symmetry.space_group_name_H-M   'P 1'
#
loop_
_entity.id
_entity.type
_entity.pdbx_description
1 polymer ?
#
loop_
_entity_poly.entity_id
_entity_poly.type
_entity_poly.pdbx_seq_one_letter_code
_entity_poly.pdbx_strand_id
1 'polypeptide(L)' 'MGTLRAVILHRPGAELQRLTPRNNDTLLFDGLPWVARAQQEHDAFADLLRSRGWRCFCSAIC' A
#
# COMPACT_ATOMS: atom_id res chain seq x y z
N MET A 1 18.09 17.44 7.81
CA MET A 1 16.80 16.80 7.48
C MET A 1 16.24 17.49 6.25
N GLY A 2 15.99 16.77 5.16
CA GLY A 2 15.48 17.33 3.90
C GLY A 2 13.96 17.26 3.83
N THR A 3 13.34 18.15 3.06
CA THR A 3 11.91 18.07 2.75
C THR A 3 11.67 16.96 1.73
N LEU A 4 10.65 16.13 1.97
CA LEU A 4 10.12 15.23 0.93
C LEU A 4 9.70 16.08 -0.29
N ARG A 5 9.51 15.55 -1.48
CA ARG A 5 8.97 16.37 -2.60
C ARG A 5 8.02 15.57 -3.45
N ALA A 6 8.37 14.31 -3.66
CA ALA A 6 7.54 13.32 -4.31
C ALA A 6 7.67 11.98 -3.57
N VAL A 7 6.58 11.21 -3.57
CA VAL A 7 6.50 9.85 -3.02
C VAL A 7 5.86 8.95 -4.06
N ILE A 8 6.41 7.75 -4.23
CA ILE A 8 5.81 6.67 -5.01
C ILE A 8 5.22 5.67 -4.02
N LEU A 9 3.94 5.33 -4.20
CA LEU A 9 3.23 4.34 -3.41
C LEU A 9 2.74 3.21 -4.33
N HIS A 10 2.74 1.99 -3.83
CA HIS A 10 2.10 0.86 -4.50
C HIS A 10 0.72 0.65 -3.85
N ARG A 11 -0.34 0.71 -4.66
CA ARG A 11 -1.69 0.44 -4.16
C ARG A 11 -1.90 -1.08 -4.14
N PRO A 12 -2.19 -1.70 -2.98
CA PRO A 12 -2.36 -3.14 -2.93
C PRO A 12 -3.55 -3.60 -3.77
N GLY A 13 -3.34 -4.62 -4.59
CA GLY A 13 -4.29 -5.14 -5.57
C GLY A 13 -4.60 -6.63 -5.37
N ALA A 14 -4.86 -7.32 -6.49
CA ALA A 14 -5.24 -8.73 -6.48
C ALA A 14 -4.07 -9.66 -6.13
N GLU A 15 -2.82 -9.17 -6.12
CA GLU A 15 -1.64 -9.89 -5.65
C GLU A 15 -1.80 -10.37 -4.22
N LEU A 16 -2.46 -9.59 -3.36
CA LEU A 16 -2.74 -9.98 -1.97
C LEU A 16 -3.82 -11.07 -1.88
N GLN A 17 -4.73 -11.19 -2.86
CA GLN A 17 -5.73 -12.28 -2.89
C GLN A 17 -5.11 -13.64 -3.23
N ARG A 18 -3.90 -13.65 -3.81
CA ARG A 18 -3.15 -14.87 -4.13
C ARG A 18 -2.38 -15.42 -2.92
N LEU A 19 -2.44 -14.72 -1.79
CA LEU A 19 -1.86 -15.18 -0.54
C LEU A 19 -2.77 -16.23 0.09
N THR A 20 -2.18 -17.37 0.37
CA THR A 20 -2.81 -18.52 1.03
C THR A 20 -2.07 -18.76 2.34
N PRO A 21 -2.71 -19.36 3.36
CA PRO A 21 -2.03 -19.63 4.63
C PRO A 21 -0.70 -20.37 4.47
N ARG A 22 -0.56 -21.19 3.43
CA ARG A 22 0.64 -21.99 3.14
C ARG A 22 1.80 -21.18 2.55
N ASN A 23 1.55 -20.02 1.95
CA ASN A 23 2.59 -19.14 1.39
C ASN A 23 2.81 -17.86 2.20
N ASN A 24 1.93 -17.57 3.17
CA ASN A 24 1.92 -16.34 3.94
C ASN A 24 3.19 -16.15 4.79
N ASP A 25 3.60 -17.21 5.50
CA ASP A 25 4.79 -17.21 6.35
C ASP A 25 6.09 -17.06 5.54
N THR A 26 6.09 -17.57 4.29
CA THR A 26 7.22 -17.43 3.37
C THR A 26 7.32 -16.02 2.77
N LEU A 27 6.20 -15.28 2.78
CA LEU A 27 6.09 -13.92 2.24
C LEU A 27 6.14 -12.85 3.33
N LEU A 28 6.52 -13.23 4.56
CA LEU A 28 6.74 -12.34 5.70
C LEU A 28 5.47 -11.56 6.12
N PHE A 29 4.29 -12.12 5.86
CA PHE A 29 3.03 -11.55 6.33
C PHE A 29 2.60 -12.23 7.63
N ASP A 30 2.39 -11.45 8.69
CA ASP A 30 1.97 -11.94 10.01
C ASP A 30 0.50 -12.44 10.06
N GLY A 31 -0.24 -12.37 8.96
CA GLY A 31 -1.63 -12.82 8.88
C GLY A 31 -2.22 -12.74 7.47
N LEU A 32 -3.41 -13.30 7.27
CA LEU A 32 -4.09 -13.26 5.96
C LEU A 32 -4.40 -11.80 5.58
N PRO A 33 -4.01 -11.35 4.38
CA PRO A 33 -4.19 -9.96 4.00
C PRO A 33 -5.64 -9.66 3.64
N TRP A 34 -6.22 -8.68 4.34
CA TRP A 34 -7.53 -8.16 4.00
C TRP A 34 -7.40 -7.00 2.98
N VAL A 35 -7.45 -7.34 1.70
CA VAL A 35 -7.16 -6.42 0.59
C VAL A 35 -7.96 -5.11 0.65
N ALA A 36 -9.27 -5.19 0.93
CA ALA A 36 -10.12 -4.01 1.02
C ALA A 36 -9.66 -3.05 2.14
N ARG A 37 -9.25 -3.58 3.29
CA ARG A 37 -8.73 -2.78 4.39
C ARG A 37 -7.36 -2.18 4.05
N ALA A 38 -6.47 -2.97 3.43
CA ALA A 38 -5.16 -2.47 2.99
C ALA A 38 -5.28 -1.33 1.96
N GLN A 39 -6.27 -1.40 1.06
CA GLN A 39 -6.57 -0.33 0.12
C GLN A 39 -7.07 0.94 0.83
N GLN A 40 -7.97 0.80 1.81
CA GLN A 40 -8.44 1.94 2.61
C GLN A 40 -7.30 2.64 3.36
N GLU A 41 -6.42 1.85 4.00
CA GLU A 41 -5.27 2.38 4.73
C GLU A 41 -4.27 3.06 3.79
N HIS A 42 -4.01 2.47 2.62
CA HIS A 42 -3.19 3.08 1.57
C HIS A 42 -3.76 4.43 1.10
N ASP A 43 -5.06 4.47 0.78
CA ASP A 43 -5.70 5.67 0.24
C ASP A 43 -5.70 6.80 1.27
N ALA A 44 -5.97 6.48 2.55
CA ALA A 44 -5.86 7.43 3.66
C ALA A 44 -4.44 7.98 3.82
N PHE A 45 -3.41 7.14 3.68
CA PHE A 45 -2.03 7.56 3.76
C PHE A 45 -1.63 8.49 2.59
N ALA A 46 -2.06 8.15 1.37
CA ALA A 46 -1.81 8.96 0.19
C ALA A 46 -2.46 10.36 0.33
N ASP A 47 -3.69 10.44 0.85
CA ASP A 47 -4.38 11.71 1.06
C ASP A 47 -3.74 12.55 2.17
N LEU A 48 -3.23 11.89 3.20
CA LEU A 48 -2.47 12.52 4.28
C LEU A 48 -1.12 13.11 3.80
N LEU A 49 -0.51 12.51 2.77
CA LEU A 49 0.66 13.08 2.11
C LEU A 49 0.28 14.21 1.15
N ARG A 50 -0.78 14.06 0.36
CA ARG A 50 -1.26 15.11 -0.55
C ARG A 50 -1.70 16.37 0.19
N SER A 51 -2.40 16.23 1.32
CA SER A 51 -2.84 17.36 2.15
C SER A 51 -1.68 18.18 2.73
N ARG A 52 -0.50 17.58 2.89
CA ARG A 52 0.73 18.28 3.29
C ARG A 52 1.49 18.91 2.10
N GLY A 53 0.93 18.85 0.89
CA GLY A 53 1.51 19.43 -0.32
C GLY A 53 2.54 18.52 -1.02
N TRP A 54 2.68 17.27 -0.60
CA TRP A 54 3.62 16.33 -1.24
C TRP A 54 2.99 15.70 -2.50
N ARG A 55 3.79 15.56 -3.56
CA ARG A 55 3.33 14.90 -4.80
C ARG A 55 3.31 13.39 -4.61
N CYS A 56 2.14 12.76 -4.71
CA CYS A 56 1.99 11.32 -4.56
C CYS A 56 1.68 10.65 -5.89
N PHE A 57 2.50 9.69 -6.28
CA PHE A 57 2.28 8.82 -7.44
C PHE A 57 1.92 7.43 -6.94
N CYS A 58 0.67 7.02 -7.12
CA CYS A 58 0.25 5.66 -6.83
C CYS A 58 0.43 4.82 -8.11
N SER A 59 1.20 3.74 -8.03
CA SER A 59 1.19 2.71 -9.07
C SER A 59 -0.21 2.13 -9.14
N ALA A 60 -0.91 2.35 -10.26
CA ALA A 60 -2.28 1.91 -10.50
C ALA A 60 -2.36 0.49 -11.09
N ILE A 61 -1.30 -0.30 -10.97
CA ILE A 61 -1.20 -1.59 -11.65
C ILE A 61 -1.69 -2.68 -10.71
N CYS A 62 -2.77 -3.33 -11.17
CA CYS A 62 -3.57 -4.43 -10.63
C CYS A 62 -2.87 -5.48 -9.75
#